data_AF-A0A6J8B5X9-F1
#
_entry.id   AF-A0A6J8B5X9-F1
#
_cell.length_a   1.000
_cell.length_b   1.000
_cell.length_c   1.000
_cell.angle_alpha   90.00
_cell.angle_beta   90.00
_cell.angle_gamma   90.00
#
_symmetry.space_group_name_H-M   'P 1'
#
loop_
_entity.id
_entity.type
_entity.pdbx_description
1 polymer ?
#
loop_
_entity_poly.entity_id
_entity_poly.type
_entity_poly.pdbx_seq_one_letter_code
_entity_poly.pdbx_strand_id
1 'polypeptide(L)'
;MNTDRKRRSRVQGGWAAPSNVRSDRNKPQIPQAPAWTGKNVDQVQQHTEKKFMFQESEEEVREKPVEKVITKAGVCDLSTEPSGVSRIRFFPNFLDPTEADTIYNDLYHEVPWRQRSDFKNGESFLQPRLTAWYGDFPYSYSGVRHEANAEWHSTLKMLKDRLEEVTGLKFNSMLANMYRDGHDSVAWHSDL
;
A
#
# COMPACT_ATOMS: atom_id res chain seq x y z
N MET A 1 -29.10 31.38 -11.41
CA MET A 1 -28.87 32.15 -10.17
C MET A 1 -28.20 31.23 -9.16
N ASN A 2 -27.00 31.62 -8.73
CA ASN A 2 -26.27 31.28 -7.49
C ASN A 2 -26.21 29.83 -6.97
N THR A 3 -25.10 29.28 -6.48
CA THR A 3 -23.65 29.59 -6.48
C THR A 3 -23.03 28.47 -5.62
N ASP A 4 -21.96 27.86 -6.11
CA ASP A 4 -20.66 27.81 -5.43
C ASP A 4 -20.64 27.51 -3.90
N ARG A 5 -20.13 26.32 -3.54
CA ARG A 5 -19.41 26.14 -2.27
C ARG A 5 -18.21 25.20 -2.43
N LYS A 6 -17.17 25.77 -3.02
CA LYS A 6 -15.72 25.58 -2.78
C LYS A 6 -15.26 24.50 -1.77
N ARG A 7 -14.33 23.68 -2.29
CA ARG A 7 -12.94 23.42 -1.84
C ARG A 7 -12.66 23.26 -0.34
N ARG A 8 -12.05 22.11 0.03
CA ARG A 8 -10.84 21.96 0.89
C ARG A 8 -10.15 20.64 0.53
N SER A 9 -9.03 20.68 -0.20
CA SER A 9 -7.63 20.56 0.27
C SER A 9 -7.29 19.24 0.99
N ARG A 10 -6.25 18.55 0.47
CA ARG A 10 -5.68 17.28 0.97
C ARG A 10 -4.20 17.53 1.25
N VAL A 11 -3.69 17.27 2.46
CA VAL A 11 -2.25 17.00 2.69
C VAL A 11 -2.02 16.10 3.94
N GLN A 12 -1.27 15.02 3.69
CA GLN A 12 -0.34 14.23 4.52
C GLN A 12 -0.74 13.38 5.73
N GLY A 13 -0.03 12.25 5.80
CA GLY A 13 0.00 11.33 6.94
C GLY A 13 0.92 11.80 8.06
N GLY A 14 0.76 11.11 9.18
CA GLY A 14 1.57 11.21 10.38
C GLY A 14 1.18 10.04 11.28
N TRP A 15 2.16 9.19 11.57
CA TRP A 15 2.07 8.13 12.56
C TRP A 15 1.92 8.74 13.97
N ALA A 16 1.38 7.91 14.88
CA ALA A 16 1.16 8.13 16.32
C ALA A 16 -0.21 8.72 16.70
N ALA A 17 -1.10 7.85 17.18
CA ALA A 17 -2.22 8.24 18.02
C ALA A 17 -1.72 8.58 19.44
N PRO A 18 -2.23 9.62 20.12
CA PRO A 18 -2.03 9.75 21.55
C PRO A 18 -2.95 8.77 22.29
N SER A 19 -2.33 7.87 23.06
CA SER A 19 -3.01 7.01 24.03
C SER A 19 -3.66 7.85 25.14
N ASN A 20 -4.96 7.63 25.38
CA ASN A 20 -5.65 8.20 26.53
C ASN A 20 -5.01 7.73 27.85
N VAL A 21 -4.60 8.71 28.64
CA VAL A 21 -4.11 8.57 30.02
C VAL A 21 -5.23 8.02 30.90
N ARG A 22 -5.07 6.80 31.44
CA ARG A 22 -5.76 6.37 32.66
C ARG A 22 -4.85 6.70 33.85
N SER A 23 -5.41 7.45 34.79
CA SER A 23 -4.79 7.77 36.07
C SER A 23 -4.64 6.51 36.91
N ASP A 24 -3.41 6.14 37.27
CA ASP A 24 -3.19 5.24 38.39
C ASP A 24 -2.04 5.73 39.28
N ARG A 25 -2.36 5.80 40.57
CA ARG A 25 -1.49 6.27 41.65
C ARG A 25 -0.53 5.13 42.03
N ASN A 26 0.75 5.24 41.65
CA ASN A 26 1.90 4.77 42.44
C ASN A 26 3.23 5.09 41.74
N LYS A 27 4.05 5.94 42.35
CA LYS A 27 5.42 6.29 41.91
C LYS A 27 6.46 5.41 42.61
N PRO A 28 7.41 4.82 41.88
CA PRO A 28 8.77 4.58 42.37
C PRO A 28 9.78 5.57 41.76
N GLN A 29 10.83 5.89 42.51
CA GLN A 29 11.86 6.90 42.21
C GLN A 29 12.77 6.54 41.02
N ILE A 30 13.21 7.57 40.28
CA ILE A 30 14.17 7.49 39.16
C ILE A 30 15.61 7.66 39.72
N PRO A 31 16.61 6.85 39.32
CA PRO A 31 18.01 7.11 39.66
C PRO A 31 18.60 8.26 38.81
N GLN A 32 19.40 9.11 39.45
CA GLN A 32 20.06 10.27 38.84
C GLN A 32 21.12 9.84 37.80
N ALA A 33 21.09 10.48 36.62
CA ALA A 33 22.19 10.43 35.64
C ALA A 33 23.27 11.48 36.00
N PRO A 34 24.56 11.23 35.70
CA PRO A 34 25.65 12.03 36.23
C PRO A 34 25.77 13.40 35.56
N ALA A 35 26.15 14.38 36.37
CA ALA A 35 26.41 15.74 35.97
C ALA A 35 27.67 15.83 35.09
N TRP A 36 27.50 16.32 33.86
CA TRP A 36 28.62 16.79 33.04
C TRP A 36 28.85 18.29 33.33
N THR A 37 29.95 18.60 34.02
CA THR A 37 30.39 19.96 34.29
C THR A 37 31.35 20.43 33.21
N GLY A 38 30.89 21.28 32.30
CA GLY A 38 31.73 22.10 31.42
C GLY A 38 31.59 23.58 31.78
N LYS A 39 32.54 24.12 32.54
CA LYS A 39 32.87 25.56 32.64
C LYS A 39 34.09 25.75 31.72
N ASN A 40 34.31 26.76 30.88
CA ASN A 40 33.84 28.12 30.65
C ASN A 40 33.89 28.33 29.10
N VAL A 41 33.46 29.39 28.44
CA VAL A 41 33.90 30.80 28.51
C VAL A 41 32.98 31.56 27.53
N ASP A 42 32.63 32.79 27.90
CA ASP A 42 31.98 33.80 27.08
C ASP A 42 32.30 33.73 25.58
N GLN A 43 31.35 33.22 24.81
CA GLN A 43 31.14 33.65 23.44
C GLN A 43 29.66 34.01 23.31
N VAL A 44 29.40 35.30 23.18
CA VAL A 44 28.12 35.81 22.68
C VAL A 44 28.01 35.34 21.23
N GLN A 45 27.56 34.10 21.04
CA GLN A 45 27.05 33.67 19.75
C GLN A 45 25.78 34.47 19.53
N GLN A 46 25.88 35.47 18.67
CA GLN A 46 24.73 36.10 18.04
C GLN A 46 23.91 34.97 17.41
N HIS A 47 22.90 34.51 18.14
CA HIS A 47 21.87 33.64 17.62
C HIS A 47 21.19 34.42 16.51
N THR A 48 21.67 34.26 15.28
CA THR A 48 20.80 34.42 14.13
C THR A 48 19.79 33.30 14.27
N GLU A 49 18.64 33.61 14.86
CA GLU A 49 17.45 32.79 14.74
C GLU A 49 17.21 32.62 13.24
N LYS A 50 17.70 31.52 12.67
CA LYS A 50 17.26 31.07 11.36
C LYS A 50 15.81 30.70 11.52
N LYS A 51 14.95 31.69 11.33
CA LYS A 51 13.51 31.54 11.23
C LYS A 51 13.28 30.63 10.02
N PHE A 52 13.04 29.35 10.28
CA PHE A 52 12.53 28.43 9.26
C PHE A 52 11.14 28.92 8.88
N MET A 53 11.09 29.79 7.87
CA MET A 53 9.84 30.13 7.23
C MET A 53 9.49 28.97 6.32
N PHE A 54 8.49 28.19 6.72
CA PHE A 54 7.80 27.31 5.79
C PHE A 54 7.17 28.21 4.73
N GLN A 55 7.83 28.30 3.58
CA GLN A 55 7.29 28.97 2.42
C GLN A 55 6.37 27.95 1.77
N GLU A 56 5.06 28.15 1.94
CA GLU A 56 4.04 27.34 1.27
C GLU A 56 4.32 27.44 -0.23
N SER A 57 4.75 26.32 -0.84
CA SER A 57 4.95 26.23 -2.28
C SER A 57 3.63 26.63 -2.93
N GLU A 58 3.70 27.49 -3.97
CA GLU A 58 2.53 27.89 -4.76
C GLU A 58 1.65 26.66 -5.02
N GLU A 59 0.34 26.77 -4.73
CA GLU A 59 -0.61 25.68 -4.88
C GLU A 59 -0.41 25.01 -6.24
N GLU A 60 0.31 23.89 -6.27
CA GLU A 60 0.51 23.13 -7.49
C GLU A 60 -0.87 22.61 -7.88
N VAL A 61 -1.51 23.31 -8.82
CA VAL A 61 -2.82 22.92 -9.34
C VAL A 61 -2.61 21.58 -10.03
N ARG A 62 -2.86 20.50 -9.29
CA ARG A 62 -2.81 19.13 -9.83
C ARG A 62 -3.95 18.98 -10.82
N GLU A 63 -3.67 19.24 -12.08
CA GLU A 63 -4.61 18.96 -13.15
C GLU A 63 -4.81 17.45 -13.24
N LYS A 64 -6.08 17.04 -13.31
CA LYS A 64 -6.41 15.64 -13.55
C LYS A 64 -5.87 15.28 -14.93
N PRO A 65 -5.01 14.25 -15.06
CA PRO A 65 -4.51 13.84 -16.35
C PRO A 65 -5.67 13.38 -17.24
N VAL A 66 -5.51 13.58 -18.55
CA VAL A 66 -6.45 13.09 -19.55
C VAL A 66 -6.55 11.57 -19.42
N GLU A 67 -7.78 11.07 -19.40
CA GLU A 67 -8.06 9.64 -19.33
C GLU A 67 -7.55 8.95 -20.59
N LYS A 68 -6.82 7.85 -20.41
CA LYS A 68 -6.26 7.04 -21.49
C LYS A 68 -6.71 5.60 -21.29
N VAL A 69 -7.23 5.00 -22.35
CA VAL A 69 -7.60 3.58 -22.37
C VAL A 69 -6.51 2.80 -23.10
N ILE A 70 -5.88 1.86 -22.42
CA ILE A 70 -4.82 1.01 -22.97
C ILE A 70 -5.42 -0.36 -23.31
N THR A 71 -5.54 -0.67 -24.59
CA THR A 71 -6.09 -1.95 -25.08
C THR A 71 -5.12 -2.76 -25.93
N LYS A 72 -4.01 -2.15 -26.38
CA LYS A 72 -3.02 -2.80 -27.24
C LYS A 72 -1.93 -3.46 -26.42
N ALA A 73 -1.53 -4.66 -26.83
CA ALA A 73 -0.39 -5.35 -26.26
C ALA A 73 0.87 -4.47 -26.33
N GLY A 74 1.73 -4.55 -25.32
CA GLY A 74 3.04 -3.87 -25.32
C GLY A 74 3.36 -3.14 -24.02
N VAL A 75 4.31 -2.21 -24.13
CA VAL A 75 4.85 -1.44 -23.00
C VAL A 75 4.32 -0.01 -23.06
N CYS A 76 3.84 0.51 -21.93
CA CYS A 76 3.35 1.87 -21.80
C CYS A 76 3.97 2.55 -20.57
N ASP A 77 4.61 3.69 -20.77
CA ASP A 77 5.13 4.54 -19.69
C ASP A 77 4.04 5.56 -19.33
N LEU A 78 3.51 5.43 -18.10
CA LEU A 78 2.42 6.25 -17.58
C LEU A 78 2.91 7.61 -17.06
N SER A 79 4.09 7.64 -16.46
CA SER A 79 4.75 8.84 -15.95
C SER A 79 6.26 8.64 -15.97
N THR A 80 7.04 9.73 -15.97
CA THR A 80 8.50 9.71 -15.87
C THR A 80 9.04 10.41 -14.62
N GLU A 81 8.18 11.16 -13.94
CA GLU A 81 8.49 11.97 -12.76
C GLU A 81 7.27 11.97 -11.81
N PRO A 82 7.45 12.32 -10.52
CA PRO A 82 8.71 12.69 -9.86
C PRO A 82 9.54 11.49 -9.38
N SER A 83 8.95 10.30 -9.26
CA SER A 83 9.60 9.09 -8.71
C SER A 83 10.29 8.22 -9.77
N GLY A 84 10.49 8.73 -10.98
CA GLY A 84 10.97 7.98 -12.14
C GLY A 84 9.85 7.41 -13.00
N VAL A 85 10.22 6.45 -13.85
CA VAL A 85 9.32 5.87 -14.85
C VAL A 85 8.33 4.89 -14.23
N SER A 86 7.04 5.21 -14.29
CA SER A 86 5.94 4.27 -14.02
C SER A 86 5.59 3.54 -15.30
N ARG A 87 5.82 2.23 -15.37
CA ARG A 87 5.68 1.43 -16.60
C ARG A 87 4.71 0.27 -16.42
N ILE A 88 3.83 0.07 -17.39
CA ILE A 88 2.97 -1.11 -17.52
C ILE A 88 3.40 -1.92 -18.74
N ARG A 89 3.36 -3.25 -18.61
CA ARG A 89 3.43 -4.19 -19.75
C ARG A 89 2.10 -4.93 -19.83
N PHE A 90 1.43 -4.87 -20.98
CA PHE A 90 0.13 -5.49 -21.19
C PHE A 90 0.24 -6.65 -22.20
N PHE A 91 -0.23 -7.82 -21.78
CA PHE A 91 -0.23 -9.07 -22.55
C PHE A 91 -1.67 -9.59 -22.66
N PRO A 92 -2.47 -9.12 -23.64
CA PRO A 92 -3.82 -9.63 -23.85
C PRO A 92 -3.76 -11.10 -24.30
N ASN A 93 -4.75 -11.90 -23.90
CA ASN A 93 -4.84 -13.33 -24.24
C ASN A 93 -3.55 -14.10 -23.91
N PHE A 94 -2.96 -13.81 -22.73
CA PHE A 94 -1.76 -14.51 -22.25
C PHE A 94 -1.97 -16.03 -22.12
N LEU A 95 -3.20 -16.43 -21.79
CA LEU A 95 -3.67 -17.81 -21.82
C LEU A 95 -4.62 -17.97 -23.00
N ASP A 96 -4.60 -19.15 -23.62
CA ASP A 96 -5.65 -19.54 -24.55
C ASP A 96 -7.01 -19.55 -23.82
N PRO A 97 -8.13 -19.13 -24.46
CA PRO A 97 -9.42 -19.09 -23.79
C PRO A 97 -9.86 -20.42 -23.16
N THR A 98 -9.61 -21.55 -23.84
CA THR A 98 -10.01 -22.88 -23.34
C THR A 98 -9.17 -23.28 -22.13
N GLU A 99 -7.88 -22.95 -22.18
CA GLU A 99 -6.96 -23.14 -21.07
C GLU A 99 -7.34 -22.24 -19.88
N ALA A 100 -7.70 -20.99 -20.13
CA ALA A 100 -8.12 -20.03 -19.12
C ALA A 100 -9.38 -20.51 -18.39
N ASP A 101 -10.37 -21.07 -19.09
CA ASP A 101 -11.59 -21.63 -18.50
C ASP A 101 -11.27 -22.82 -17.58
N THR A 102 -10.35 -23.69 -18.02
CA THR A 102 -9.91 -24.85 -17.23
C THR A 102 -9.21 -24.39 -15.94
N ILE A 103 -8.23 -23.49 -16.08
CA ILE A 103 -7.48 -22.91 -14.96
C ILE A 103 -8.43 -22.20 -13.99
N TYR A 104 -9.40 -21.43 -14.51
CA TYR A 104 -10.39 -20.76 -13.68
C TYR A 104 -11.19 -21.76 -12.83
N ASN A 105 -11.66 -22.85 -13.44
CA ASN A 105 -12.45 -23.86 -12.74
C ASN A 105 -11.63 -24.53 -11.62
N ASP A 106 -10.38 -24.91 -11.91
CA ASP A 106 -9.47 -25.49 -10.92
C ASP A 106 -9.28 -24.52 -9.73
N LEU A 107 -8.91 -23.27 -10.01
CA LEU A 107 -8.69 -22.27 -8.96
C LEU A 107 -9.97 -21.95 -8.18
N TYR A 108 -11.13 -21.95 -8.84
CA TYR A 108 -12.41 -21.70 -8.18
C TYR A 108 -12.71 -22.77 -7.10
N HIS A 109 -12.38 -24.03 -7.38
CA HIS A 109 -12.67 -25.14 -6.47
C HIS A 109 -11.56 -25.43 -5.45
N GLU A 110 -10.30 -25.23 -5.81
CA GLU A 110 -9.16 -25.73 -5.02
C GLU A 110 -8.54 -24.66 -4.13
N VAL A 111 -8.66 -23.37 -4.50
CA VAL A 111 -8.15 -22.29 -3.66
C VAL A 111 -9.04 -22.14 -2.42
N PRO A 112 -8.47 -22.07 -1.20
CA PRO A 112 -9.23 -21.95 0.04
C PRO A 112 -9.70 -20.49 0.25
N TRP A 113 -10.66 -20.07 -0.56
CA TRP A 113 -11.20 -18.71 -0.57
C TRP A 113 -11.77 -18.29 0.79
N ARG A 114 -11.31 -17.14 1.31
CA ARG A 114 -11.81 -16.55 2.56
C ARG A 114 -12.16 -15.08 2.38
N GLN A 115 -13.31 -14.68 2.91
CA GLN A 115 -13.61 -13.26 3.09
C GLN A 115 -12.89 -12.78 4.35
N ARG A 116 -12.04 -11.76 4.21
CA ARG A 116 -11.28 -11.20 5.34
C ARG A 116 -12.02 -10.01 5.94
N SER A 117 -11.87 -9.84 7.24
CA SER A 117 -12.24 -8.59 7.92
C SER A 117 -11.07 -7.63 7.91
N ASP A 118 -11.37 -6.37 7.71
CA ASP A 118 -10.42 -5.27 7.68
C ASP A 118 -10.96 -4.12 8.54
N PHE A 119 -10.09 -3.19 8.92
CA PHE A 119 -10.45 -2.05 9.78
C PHE A 119 -10.26 -0.74 9.04
N LYS A 120 -11.33 0.04 8.93
CA LYS A 120 -11.28 1.37 8.33
C LYS A 120 -12.03 2.34 9.22
N ASN A 121 -11.39 3.46 9.55
CA ASN A 121 -11.96 4.52 10.39
C ASN A 121 -12.46 4.04 11.78
N GLY A 122 -11.84 3.01 12.35
CA GLY A 122 -12.22 2.46 13.66
C GLY A 122 -13.37 1.45 13.61
N GLU A 123 -13.93 1.17 12.43
CA GLU A 123 -14.97 0.16 12.24
C GLU A 123 -14.41 -1.06 11.48
N SER A 124 -14.79 -2.26 11.93
CA SER A 124 -14.49 -3.50 11.21
C SER A 124 -15.49 -3.69 10.08
N PHE A 125 -15.01 -3.97 8.87
CA PHE A 125 -15.85 -4.33 7.73
C PHE A 125 -15.32 -5.61 7.08
N LEU A 126 -16.17 -6.30 6.32
CA LEU A 126 -15.74 -7.41 5.48
C LEU A 126 -15.30 -6.87 4.13
N GLN A 127 -14.14 -7.32 3.66
CA GLN A 127 -13.69 -6.97 2.32
C GLN A 127 -14.70 -7.49 1.29
N PRO A 128 -15.12 -6.68 0.31
CA PRO A 128 -16.07 -7.09 -0.72
C PRO A 128 -15.34 -7.88 -1.80
N ARG A 129 -14.69 -8.98 -1.41
CA ARG A 129 -14.03 -10.00 -2.25
C ARG A 129 -13.58 -11.17 -1.39
N LEU A 130 -13.38 -12.32 -2.00
CA LEU A 130 -12.68 -13.44 -1.36
C LEU A 130 -11.19 -13.38 -1.69
N THR A 131 -10.35 -13.77 -0.75
CA THR A 131 -8.90 -13.76 -0.93
C THR A 131 -8.25 -15.05 -0.45
N ALA A 132 -7.11 -15.38 -1.05
CA ALA A 132 -6.17 -16.38 -0.57
C ALA A 132 -4.75 -15.88 -0.81
N TRP A 133 -3.84 -16.16 0.11
CA TRP A 133 -2.45 -15.70 0.03
C TRP A 133 -1.52 -16.91 0.01
N TYR A 134 -0.50 -16.82 -0.84
CA TYR A 134 0.56 -17.80 -0.99
C TYR A 134 1.90 -17.06 -1.00
N GLY A 135 2.92 -17.68 -0.43
CA GLY A 135 4.24 -17.10 -0.41
C GLY A 135 5.18 -17.83 0.51
N ASP A 136 6.46 -17.70 0.20
CA ASP A 136 7.53 -18.46 0.84
C ASP A 136 7.83 -17.91 2.25
N PHE A 137 7.48 -16.64 2.50
CA PHE A 137 7.76 -15.93 3.75
C PHE A 137 6.53 -15.14 4.21
N PRO A 138 6.33 -14.95 5.52
CA PRO A 138 5.25 -14.09 6.01
C PRO A 138 5.37 -12.68 5.44
N TYR A 139 4.25 -12.10 5.01
CA TYR A 139 4.19 -10.79 4.40
C TYR A 139 3.20 -9.91 5.16
N SER A 140 3.59 -8.68 5.50
CA SER A 140 2.68 -7.72 6.14
C SER A 140 2.40 -6.58 5.18
N TYR A 141 1.13 -6.32 4.92
CA TYR A 141 0.69 -5.22 4.06
C TYR A 141 -0.52 -4.53 4.67
N SER A 142 -0.51 -3.19 4.67
CA SER A 142 -1.59 -2.36 5.22
C SER A 142 -2.00 -2.74 6.65
N GLY A 143 -1.04 -3.18 7.48
CA GLY A 143 -1.30 -3.64 8.85
C GLY A 143 -1.87 -5.06 8.97
N VAL A 144 -2.11 -5.75 7.85
CA VAL A 144 -2.54 -7.14 7.80
C VAL A 144 -1.33 -8.04 7.60
N ARG A 145 -1.11 -8.98 8.51
CA ARG A 145 -0.09 -10.02 8.38
C ARG A 145 -0.66 -11.24 7.67
N HIS A 146 0.05 -11.70 6.65
CA HIS A 146 -0.16 -12.94 5.94
C HIS A 146 0.93 -13.93 6.37
N GLU A 147 0.56 -15.05 6.97
CA GLU A 147 1.52 -16.11 7.34
C GLU A 147 1.97 -16.86 6.09
N ALA A 148 3.23 -17.33 6.11
CA ALA A 148 3.80 -18.14 5.04
C ALA A 148 2.89 -19.33 4.69
N ASN A 149 2.75 -19.58 3.39
CA ASN A 149 1.88 -20.58 2.80
C ASN A 149 2.60 -21.05 1.53
N ALA A 150 3.50 -22.00 1.74
CA ALA A 150 4.31 -22.61 0.72
C ALA A 150 3.58 -23.74 -0.02
N GLU A 151 2.34 -24.06 0.36
CA GLU A 151 1.52 -25.07 -0.30
C GLU A 151 0.84 -24.49 -1.54
N TRP A 152 1.66 -24.12 -2.53
CA TRP A 152 1.16 -23.64 -3.81
C TRP A 152 0.40 -24.74 -4.53
N HIS A 153 -0.84 -24.44 -4.94
CA HIS A 153 -1.58 -25.32 -5.84
C HIS A 153 -0.78 -25.55 -7.14
N SER A 154 -0.88 -26.73 -7.74
CA SER A 154 -0.13 -27.07 -8.97
C SER A 154 -0.42 -26.08 -10.11
N THR A 155 -1.69 -25.70 -10.28
CA THR A 155 -2.13 -24.67 -11.23
C THR A 155 -1.49 -23.30 -10.96
N LEU A 156 -1.40 -22.90 -9.69
CA LEU A 156 -0.76 -21.64 -9.29
C LEU A 156 0.74 -21.66 -9.55
N LYS A 157 1.40 -22.78 -9.27
CA LYS A 157 2.82 -22.96 -9.56
C LYS A 157 3.11 -22.90 -11.06
N MET A 158 2.28 -23.58 -11.87
CA MET A 158 2.39 -23.54 -13.33
C MET A 158 2.23 -22.12 -13.88
N LEU A 159 1.24 -21.35 -13.40
CA LEU A 159 1.05 -19.95 -13.77
C LEU A 159 2.26 -19.08 -13.37
N LYS A 160 2.76 -19.26 -12.14
CA LYS A 160 3.95 -18.58 -11.66
C LYS A 160 5.15 -18.86 -12.57
N ASP A 161 5.43 -20.12 -12.88
CA ASP A 161 6.58 -20.51 -13.70
C ASP A 161 6.50 -19.92 -15.11
N ARG A 162 5.31 -19.90 -15.74
CA ARG A 162 5.10 -19.23 -17.04
C ARG A 162 5.31 -17.72 -16.97
N LEU A 163 4.83 -17.06 -15.90
CA LEU A 163 5.07 -15.63 -15.69
C LEU A 163 6.56 -15.34 -15.53
N GLU A 164 7.29 -16.17 -14.78
CA GLU A 164 8.74 -16.02 -14.60
C GLU A 164 9.50 -16.21 -15.92
N GLU A 165 9.07 -17.16 -16.76
CA GLU A 165 9.66 -17.38 -18.09
C GLU A 165 9.47 -16.17 -19.01
N VAL A 166 8.25 -15.65 -19.10
CA VAL A 166 7.93 -14.53 -20.01
C VAL A 166 8.48 -13.20 -19.52
N THR A 167 8.51 -12.98 -18.21
CA THR A 167 8.99 -11.70 -17.64
C THR A 167 10.50 -11.68 -17.36
N GLY A 168 11.11 -12.84 -17.17
CA GLY A 168 12.48 -12.99 -16.66
C GLY A 168 12.62 -12.60 -15.19
N LEU A 169 11.51 -12.39 -14.48
CA LEU A 169 11.49 -12.01 -13.06
C LEU A 169 11.19 -13.23 -12.19
N LYS A 170 11.49 -13.13 -10.90
CA LYS A 170 11.12 -14.13 -9.89
C LYS A 170 10.04 -13.57 -8.98
N PHE A 171 9.08 -14.41 -8.62
CA PHE A 171 8.00 -14.07 -7.69
C PHE A 171 8.07 -14.99 -6.47
N ASN A 172 7.85 -14.44 -5.28
CA ASN A 172 7.89 -15.16 -4.01
C ASN A 172 6.60 -15.02 -3.19
N SER A 173 5.62 -14.27 -3.70
CA SER A 173 4.34 -14.04 -3.06
C SER A 173 3.25 -13.86 -4.11
N MET A 174 2.03 -14.24 -3.75
CA MET A 174 0.84 -14.07 -4.57
C MET A 174 -0.39 -13.89 -3.69
N LEU A 175 -1.18 -12.86 -3.99
CA LEU A 175 -2.50 -12.65 -3.44
C LEU A 175 -3.54 -12.94 -4.52
N ALA A 176 -4.31 -14.01 -4.34
CA ALA A 176 -5.46 -14.32 -5.18
C ALA A 176 -6.68 -13.53 -4.71
N ASN A 177 -7.39 -12.89 -5.64
CA ASN A 177 -8.63 -12.14 -5.36
C ASN A 177 -9.74 -12.70 -6.25
N MET A 178 -10.86 -13.11 -5.65
CA MET A 178 -12.06 -13.57 -6.34
C MET A 178 -13.19 -12.58 -6.10
N TYR A 179 -13.69 -12.02 -7.19
CA TYR A 179 -14.85 -11.11 -7.25
C TYR A 179 -16.05 -11.94 -7.70
N ARG A 180 -17.01 -12.15 -6.79
CA ARG A 180 -18.13 -13.08 -7.01
C ARG A 180 -19.12 -12.58 -8.05
N ASP A 181 -19.35 -11.26 -8.04
CA ASP A 181 -20.29 -10.56 -8.89
C ASP A 181 -19.90 -9.07 -8.98
N GLY A 182 -20.75 -8.25 -9.61
CA GLY A 182 -20.53 -6.82 -9.77
C GLY A 182 -20.62 -5.97 -8.49
N HIS A 183 -20.91 -6.57 -7.34
CA HIS A 183 -20.91 -5.89 -6.04
C HIS A 183 -19.59 -6.03 -5.29
N ASP A 184 -18.74 -6.99 -5.67
CA ASP A 184 -17.38 -7.12 -5.15
C ASP A 184 -16.46 -6.05 -5.77
N SER A 185 -15.52 -5.52 -4.97
CA SER A 185 -14.65 -4.42 -5.39
C SER A 185 -13.36 -4.30 -4.57
N VAL A 186 -12.46 -3.43 -5.03
CA VAL A 186 -11.31 -2.96 -4.26
C VAL A 186 -11.26 -1.44 -4.34
N ALA A 187 -11.11 -0.78 -3.19
CA ALA A 187 -11.00 0.67 -3.13
C ALA A 187 -9.67 1.14 -3.72
N TRP A 188 -9.59 2.42 -4.13
CA TRP A 188 -8.33 3.05 -4.55
C TRP A 188 -7.22 2.85 -3.51
N HIS A 189 -6.11 2.27 -3.94
CA HIS A 189 -4.94 1.97 -3.12
C HIS A 189 -3.67 1.99 -3.97
N SER A 190 -2.52 1.78 -3.32
CA SER A 190 -1.22 1.56 -3.94
C SER A 190 -0.53 0.44 -3.19
N ASP A 191 0.05 -0.51 -3.92
CA ASP A 191 0.78 -1.66 -3.36
C ASP A 191 2.20 -1.26 -2.92
N LEU A 192 2.26 -0.46 -1.85
CA LEU A 192 3.49 0.00 -1.21
C LEU A 192 3.91 -0.88 -0.02
#